data_AF-A0A921L8B7-F1
#
_entry.id   AF-A0A921L8B7-F1
#
_cell.length_a   1.000
_cell.length_b   1.000
_cell.length_c   1.000
_cell.angle_alpha   90.00
_cell.angle_beta   90.00
_cell.angle_gamma   90.00
#
_symmetry.space_group_name_H-M   'P 1'
#
loop_
_entity.id
_entity.type
_entity.pdbx_description
1 polymer ?
#
loop_
_entity_poly.entity_id
_entity_poly.type
_entity_poly.pdbx_seq_one_letter_code
_entity_poly.pdbx_strand_id
1 'polypeptide(L)' 'AMLDMGIEQSAIDNVKDELIHWVDNFHHPVENVQDAVDKIRQNPLIAETIPVHGLIFHPDTGKVDIVANGYK' A
#
# COMPACT_ATOMS: atom_id res chain seq x y z
N ALA A 1 -6.84 5.77 -22.95
CA ALA A 1 -7.44 6.31 -21.71
C ALA A 1 -8.79 5.62 -21.45
N MET A 2 -9.34 5.68 -20.23
CA MET A 2 -10.65 5.07 -19.90
C MET A 2 -11.78 5.54 -20.84
N LEU A 3 -11.73 6.80 -21.26
CA LEU A 3 -12.66 7.38 -22.24
C LEU A 3 -12.58 6.69 -23.61
N ASP A 4 -11.37 6.33 -24.07
CA ASP A 4 -11.17 5.63 -25.36
C ASP A 4 -11.71 4.19 -25.33
N MET A 5 -11.99 3.67 -24.12
CA MET A 5 -12.60 2.36 -23.89
C MET A 5 -14.12 2.43 -23.77
N GLY A 6 -14.73 3.61 -23.99
CA GLY A 6 -16.17 3.82 -23.92
C GLY A 6 -16.73 3.93 -22.51
N ILE A 7 -15.89 4.24 -21.51
CA ILE A 7 -16.35 4.52 -20.15
C ILE A 7 -16.82 5.97 -20.08
N GLU A 8 -18.05 6.18 -19.61
CA GLU A 8 -18.65 7.50 -19.43
C GLU A 8 -17.87 8.36 -18.43
N GLN A 9 -17.70 9.65 -18.72
CA GLN A 9 -16.97 10.59 -17.85
C GLN A 9 -17.56 10.66 -16.45
N SER A 10 -18.89 10.61 -16.33
CA SER A 10 -19.59 10.62 -15.03
C SER A 10 -19.24 9.42 -14.16
N ALA A 11 -19.01 8.25 -14.75
CA ALA A 11 -18.59 7.06 -14.03
C ALA A 11 -17.15 7.20 -13.50
N ILE A 12 -16.27 7.85 -14.28
CA ILE A 12 -14.90 8.16 -13.87
C ILE A 12 -14.90 9.19 -12.73
N ASP A 13 -15.69 10.25 -12.86
CA ASP A 13 -15.77 11.32 -11.85
C ASP A 13 -16.29 10.79 -10.50
N ASN A 14 -17.25 9.86 -10.52
CA ASN A 14 -17.80 9.26 -9.31
C ASN A 14 -16.77 8.51 -8.45
N VAL A 15 -15.69 8.01 -9.06
CA VAL A 15 -14.65 7.24 -8.35
C VAL A 15 -13.30 7.97 -8.31
N LYS A 16 -13.21 9.17 -8.89
CA LYS A 16 -11.95 9.87 -9.13
C LYS A 16 -11.16 10.11 -7.85
N ASP A 17 -11.80 10.60 -6.80
CA ASP A 17 -11.14 10.93 -5.54
C ASP A 17 -10.63 9.67 -4.81
N GLU A 18 -11.41 8.59 -4.85
CA GLU A 18 -11.01 7.29 -4.30
C GLU A 18 -9.87 6.67 -5.11
N LEU A 19 -9.92 6.80 -6.44
CA LEU A 19 -8.87 6.32 -7.33
C LEU A 19 -7.55 7.08 -7.11
N ILE A 20 -7.60 8.40 -6.95
CA ILE A 20 -6.42 9.21 -6.59
C ILE A 20 -5.88 8.76 -5.22
N HIS A 21 -6.76 8.58 -4.23
CA HIS A 21 -6.32 8.10 -2.93
C HIS A 21 -5.63 6.72 -3.00
N TRP A 22 -6.08 5.83 -3.88
CA TRP A 22 -5.52 4.48 -3.98
C TRP A 22 -4.26 4.41 -4.86
N VAL A 23 -4.27 5.06 -6.02
CA VAL A 23 -3.18 5.00 -7.01
C VAL A 23 -2.06 5.97 -6.68
N ASP A 24 -2.39 7.20 -6.30
CA ASP A 24 -1.43 8.29 -6.16
C ASP A 24 -0.66 8.23 -4.84
N ASN A 25 -1.12 7.45 -3.86
CA ASN A 25 -0.34 7.19 -2.64
C ASN A 25 0.69 6.06 -2.80
N PHE A 26 0.70 5.34 -3.93
CA PHE A 26 1.63 4.23 -4.18
C PHE A 26 2.80 4.68 -5.08
N HIS A 27 3.77 5.39 -4.52
CA HIS A 27 4.94 5.87 -5.28
C HIS A 27 6.15 4.92 -5.23
N HIS A 28 6.44 4.34 -4.07
CA HIS A 28 7.60 3.48 -3.88
C HIS A 28 7.24 2.25 -3.04
N PRO A 29 7.38 1.02 -3.56
CA PRO A 29 6.94 -0.19 -2.87
C PRO A 29 7.52 -0.37 -1.46
N VAL A 30 8.80 0.00 -1.25
CA VAL A 30 9.45 -0.11 0.06
C VAL A 30 8.87 0.87 1.06
N GLU A 31 8.61 2.12 0.64
CA GLU A 31 8.04 3.15 1.52
C GLU A 31 6.60 2.78 1.88
N ASN A 32 5.83 2.27 0.91
CA ASN A 32 4.47 1.81 1.18
C ASN A 32 4.42 0.66 2.19
N VAL A 33 5.39 -0.26 2.17
CA VAL A 33 5.51 -1.31 3.20
C VAL A 33 5.84 -0.72 4.56
N GLN A 34 6.73 0.28 4.64
CA GLN A 34 7.08 0.97 5.88
C GLN A 34 5.87 1.71 6.47
N ASP A 35 5.19 2.50 5.66
CA ASP A 35 3.99 3.24 6.05
C ASP A 35 2.86 2.32 6.52
N ALA A 36 2.67 1.17 5.87
CA ALA A 36 1.69 0.18 6.28
C ALA A 36 2.05 -0.44 7.64
N VAL A 37 3.32 -0.78 7.85
CA VAL A 37 3.82 -1.29 9.13
C VAL A 37 3.59 -0.26 10.24
N ASP A 38 3.92 1.01 10.00
CA ASP A 38 3.77 2.07 10.99
C ASP A 38 2.30 2.35 11.33
N LYS A 39 1.41 2.37 10.32
CA LYS A 39 -0.05 2.49 10.53
C LYS A 39 -0.59 1.35 11.39
N ILE A 40 -0.12 0.11 11.18
CA ILE A 40 -0.56 -1.05 11.98
C ILE A 40 -0.01 -0.94 13.41
N ARG A 41 1.26 -0.58 13.59
CA ARG A 41 1.88 -0.41 14.92
C ARG A 41 1.25 0.70 15.75
N GLN A 42 0.86 1.80 15.12
CA GLN A 42 0.24 2.94 15.79
C GLN A 42 -1.27 2.78 16.01
N ASN A 43 -1.85 1.68 15.51
CA ASN A 43 -3.28 1.44 15.65
C ASN A 43 -3.62 1.09 17.11
N PRO A 44 -4.53 1.83 17.78
CA PRO A 44 -4.87 1.61 19.18
C PRO A 44 -5.55 0.25 19.46
N LEU A 45 -5.96 -0.47 18.42
CA LEU A 45 -6.53 -1.82 18.51
C LEU A 45 -5.48 -2.93 18.38
N ILE A 46 -4.20 -2.58 18.17
CA ILE A 46 -3.09 -3.52 18.11
C ILE A 46 -2.25 -3.34 19.38
N ALA A 47 -2.03 -4.43 20.12
CA ALA A 47 -1.21 -4.39 21.32
C ALA A 47 0.27 -4.17 20.97
N GLU A 48 0.96 -3.32 21.74
CA GLU A 48 2.39 -3.02 21.55
C GLU A 48 3.29 -4.26 21.64
N THR A 49 2.82 -5.33 22.29
CA THR A 49 3.54 -6.60 22.40
C THR A 49 3.50 -7.45 21.13
N ILE A 50 2.70 -7.07 20.12
CA ILE A 50 2.58 -7.79 18.85
C ILE A 50 3.62 -7.23 17.86
N PRO A 51 4.64 -8.01 17.47
CA PRO A 51 5.62 -7.56 16.50
C PRO A 51 4.99 -7.45 15.10
N VAL A 52 5.22 -6.32 14.44
CA VAL A 52 4.78 -6.09 13.05
C VAL A 52 5.99 -6.05 12.14
N HIS A 53 6.04 -6.94 11.15
CA HIS A 53 7.12 -7.05 10.16
C HIS A 53 6.66 -6.52 8.81
N GLY A 54 7.60 -5.93 8.07
CA GLY A 54 7.42 -5.54 6.67
C GLY A 54 8.37 -6.33 5.80
N LEU A 55 7.84 -6.97 4.75
CA LEU A 55 8.61 -7.77 3.79
C LEU A 55 8.34 -7.26 2.37
N ILE A 56 9.31 -7.41 1.49
CA ILE A 56 9.14 -7.17 0.06
C ILE A 56 9.60 -8.39 -0.73
N PHE A 57 8.81 -8.76 -1.74
CA PHE A 57 9.04 -9.92 -2.59
C PHE A 57 9.45 -9.44 -3.98
N HIS A 58 10.55 -9.97 -4.50
CA HIS A 58 10.99 -9.72 -5.86
C HIS A 58 10.28 -10.68 -6.83
N PRO A 59 9.47 -10.19 -7.79
CA PRO A 59 8.59 -11.03 -8.60
C PRO A 59 9.34 -12.03 -9.49
N ASP A 60 10.49 -11.64 -10.06
CA ASP A 60 11.23 -12.51 -10.97
C ASP A 60 12.15 -13.53 -10.28
N THR A 61 12.76 -13.15 -9.16
CA THR A 61 13.80 -13.96 -8.49
C THR A 61 13.26 -14.76 -7.31
N GLY A 62 12.08 -14.42 -6.81
CA GLY A 62 11.51 -15.01 -5.60
C GLY A 62 12.19 -14.56 -4.29
N LYS A 63 13.19 -13.68 -4.37
CA LYS A 63 13.90 -13.15 -3.21
C LYS A 63 12.92 -12.39 -2.30
N VAL A 64 13.04 -12.59 -1.00
CA VAL A 64 12.32 -11.83 0.02
C VAL A 64 13.31 -11.02 0.85
N ASP A 65 13.08 -9.72 0.95
CA ASP A 65 13.86 -8.80 1.77
C ASP A 65 13.03 -8.29 2.96
N ILE A 66 13.68 -8.12 4.11
CA ILE A 66 13.05 -7.53 5.30
C ILE A 66 13.17 -6.01 5.20
N VAL A 67 12.02 -5.34 5.14
CA VAL A 67 11.92 -3.88 5.11
C VAL A 67 11.79 -3.30 6.52
N ALA A 68 11.05 -3.98 7.40
CA ALA A 68 10.90 -3.62 8.81
C ALA A 68 10.92 -4.88 9.69
N ASN A 69 11.77 -4.89 10.71
CA ASN A 69 11.85 -5.97 11.68
C ASN A 69 11.09 -5.57 12.95
N GLY A 70 9.96 -6.24 13.24
CA GLY A 70 9.11 -5.96 14.40
C GLY A 70 9.67 -6.34 15.76
N TYR A 71 10.84 -6.99 15.82
CA TYR A 71 11.55 -7.25 17.07
C TYR A 71 12.67 -6.23 17.36
N LYS A 72 12.87 -5.27 16.46
CA LYS A 72 13.86 -4.20 16.58
C LYS A 72 13.17 -2.84 16.69
#